data_AF-A0A7R8VXE2-F1
#
_entry.id   AF-A0A7R8VXE2-F1
#
_cell.length_a   1.000
_cell.length_b   1.000
_cell.length_c   1.000
_cell.angle_alpha   90.00
_cell.angle_beta   90.00
_cell.angle_gamma   90.00
#
_symmetry.space_group_name_H-M   'P 1'
#
loop_
_entity.id
_entity.type
_entity.pdbx_description
1 polymer ?
#
loop_
_entity_poly.entity_id
_entity_poly.type
_entity_poly.pdbx_seq_one_letter_code
_entity_poly.pdbx_strand_id
1 'polypeptide(L)'
;QGFDELLALAEKGDHRHIDMLVKDIYGGDYKTLGLPGHVIASSFGKAMTSHNESNTHAGARFSEADIARSLLFTISNDIGQIACLYAMMHKLNKVYFGGYFLRNHPLSMHTISFSINYWSRGQVQALFLRHEGYLGAIGAFLKGAEGGKYYTHSL
;
A
#
# COMPACT_ATOMS: atom_id res chain seq x y z
N GLN A 1 -5.21 17.33 9.10
CA GLN A 1 -3.98 18.04 8.72
C GLN A 1 -2.85 17.06 8.38
N GLY A 2 -2.51 16.07 9.20
CA GLY A 2 -1.32 15.21 8.93
C GLY A 2 -1.34 14.30 7.68
N PHE A 3 -2.37 13.47 7.47
CA PHE A 3 -2.27 12.41 6.44
C PHE A 3 -2.32 12.93 4.99
N ASP A 4 -3.15 13.93 4.69
CA ASP A 4 -3.20 14.51 3.33
C ASP A 4 -1.91 15.25 2.99
N GLU A 5 -1.28 15.87 3.98
CA GLU A 5 0.04 16.48 3.84
C GLU A 5 1.12 15.43 3.59
N LEU A 6 1.08 14.30 4.31
CA LEU A 6 1.98 13.18 4.06
C LEU A 6 1.82 12.62 2.64
N LEU A 7 0.58 12.50 2.13
CA LEU A 7 0.33 12.07 0.76
C LEU A 7 0.87 13.07 -0.26
N ALA A 8 0.60 14.37 -0.07
CA ALA A 8 1.12 15.43 -0.94
C ALA A 8 2.66 15.51 -0.92
N LEU A 9 3.27 15.20 0.22
CA LEU A 9 4.72 15.12 0.38
C LEU A 9 5.29 13.87 -0.34
N ALA A 10 4.63 12.71 -0.18
CA ALA A 10 4.99 11.48 -0.85
C ALA A 10 4.85 11.58 -2.38
N GLU A 11 3.95 12.40 -2.93
CA GLU A 11 3.89 12.61 -4.39
C GLU A 11 5.16 13.20 -4.97
N LYS A 12 5.88 14.01 -4.19
CA LYS A 12 7.10 14.71 -4.61
C LYS A 12 8.37 13.90 -4.38
N GLY A 13 8.28 12.80 -3.62
CA GLY A 13 9.43 11.98 -3.23
C GLY A 13 9.76 10.87 -4.20
N ASP A 14 10.99 10.38 -4.11
CA ASP A 14 11.51 9.23 -4.84
C ASP A 14 12.01 8.16 -3.87
N HIS A 15 11.25 7.07 -3.77
CA HIS A 15 11.56 5.97 -2.87
C HIS A 15 12.89 5.28 -3.21
N ARG A 16 13.39 5.41 -4.45
CA ARG A 16 14.63 4.75 -4.91
C ARG A 16 15.88 5.29 -4.22
N HIS A 17 15.81 6.47 -3.61
CA HIS A 17 16.89 7.01 -2.78
C HIS A 17 17.00 6.28 -1.43
N ILE A 18 15.88 5.75 -0.91
CA ILE A 18 15.79 5.18 0.45
C ILE A 18 15.69 3.64 0.43
N ASP A 19 14.91 3.10 -0.51
CA ASP A 19 14.67 1.68 -0.62
C ASP A 19 15.82 0.99 -1.35
N MET A 20 16.16 -0.20 -0.87
CA MET A 20 17.05 -1.10 -1.58
C MET A 20 16.22 -1.94 -2.55
N LEU A 21 16.56 -1.85 -3.83
CA LEU A 21 15.92 -2.56 -4.93
C LEU A 21 16.65 -3.87 -5.24
N VAL A 22 16.01 -4.79 -5.94
CA VAL A 22 16.61 -6.06 -6.38
C VAL A 22 17.91 -5.82 -7.15
N LYS A 23 17.93 -4.81 -8.04
CA LYS A 23 19.14 -4.45 -8.78
C LYS A 23 20.29 -3.92 -7.90
N ASP A 24 19.99 -3.37 -6.73
CA ASP A 24 21.01 -2.88 -5.81
C ASP A 24 21.74 -4.06 -5.12
N ILE A 25 21.09 -5.22 -5.02
CA ILE A 25 21.67 -6.46 -4.47
C ILE A 25 22.36 -7.28 -5.57
N TYR A 26 21.71 -7.41 -6.74
CA TYR A 26 22.10 -8.36 -7.79
C TYR A 26 22.69 -7.72 -9.06
N GLY A 27 22.80 -6.39 -9.13
CA GLY A 27 23.28 -5.66 -10.32
C GLY A 27 22.31 -5.65 -11.51
N GLY A 28 21.08 -6.16 -11.35
CA GLY A 28 20.06 -6.26 -12.40
C GLY A 28 18.84 -7.05 -11.94
N ASP A 29 18.14 -7.69 -12.87
CA ASP A 29 17.03 -8.59 -12.57
C ASP A 29 17.54 -9.88 -11.90
N TYR A 30 16.82 -10.36 -10.88
CA TYR A 30 17.09 -11.67 -10.29
C TYR A 30 16.30 -12.76 -11.02
N LYS A 31 16.89 -13.24 -12.12
CA LYS A 31 16.26 -14.17 -13.08
C LYS A 31 15.80 -15.49 -12.48
N THR A 32 16.51 -16.03 -11.48
CA THR A 32 16.20 -17.33 -10.87
C THR A 32 14.81 -17.37 -10.24
N LEU A 33 14.40 -16.29 -9.58
CA LEU A 33 13.06 -16.15 -9.00
C LEU A 33 12.13 -15.27 -9.84
N GLY A 34 12.59 -14.80 -11.00
CA GLY A 34 11.84 -13.91 -11.87
C GLY A 34 11.52 -12.56 -11.25
N LEU A 35 12.39 -12.04 -10.36
CA LEU A 35 12.19 -10.73 -9.73
C LEU A 35 12.84 -9.62 -10.59
N PRO A 36 12.07 -8.66 -11.12
CA PRO A 36 12.63 -7.52 -11.84
C PRO A 36 13.49 -6.63 -10.93
N GLY A 37 14.53 -6.04 -11.49
CA GLY A 37 15.51 -5.23 -10.76
C GLY A 37 14.94 -3.97 -10.11
N HIS A 38 13.77 -3.49 -10.59
CA HIS A 38 13.09 -2.31 -10.03
C HIS A 38 12.20 -2.62 -8.82
N VAL A 39 12.01 -3.90 -8.48
CA VAL A 39 11.22 -4.30 -7.29
C VAL A 39 12.01 -3.94 -6.03
N ILE A 40 11.30 -3.47 -5.01
CA ILE A 40 11.87 -3.22 -3.68
C ILE A 40 12.24 -4.56 -3.05
N ALA A 41 13.53 -4.76 -2.78
CA ALA A 41 14.03 -5.91 -2.06
C ALA A 41 13.99 -5.69 -0.54
N SER A 42 14.25 -4.45 -0.10
CA SER A 42 14.17 -4.06 1.31
C SER A 42 13.76 -2.59 1.42
N SER A 43 12.63 -2.35 2.08
CA SER A 43 12.17 -1.01 2.40
C SER A 43 13.14 -0.34 3.37
N PHE A 44 13.49 0.93 3.14
CA PHE A 44 14.48 1.67 3.93
C PHE A 44 15.89 1.05 3.99
N GLY A 45 16.20 0.08 3.13
CA GLY A 45 17.48 -0.63 3.17
C GLY A 45 18.71 0.28 3.00
N LYS A 46 18.62 1.35 2.18
CA LYS A 46 19.73 2.30 1.98
C LYS A 46 19.90 3.25 3.16
N ALA A 47 18.83 3.53 3.89
CA ALA A 47 18.90 4.39 5.06
C ALA A 47 19.79 3.78 6.17
N MET A 48 19.82 2.45 6.28
CA MET A 48 20.71 1.75 7.22
C MET A 48 22.17 1.77 6.77
N THR A 49 22.45 1.60 5.48
CA THR A 49 23.82 1.59 4.97
C THR A 49 24.46 2.97 5.04
N SER A 50 23.70 4.03 4.77
CA SER A 50 24.18 5.42 4.87
C SER A 50 24.49 5.87 6.30
N HIS A 51 23.89 5.24 7.32
CA HIS A 51 24.21 5.48 8.73
C HIS A 51 25.55 4.83 9.16
N ASN A 52 26.01 3.80 8.45
CA ASN A 52 27.29 3.15 8.76
C ASN A 52 28.49 3.84 8.07
N GLU A 53 28.26 4.53 6.96
CA GLU A 53 29.29 5.30 6.24
C GLU A 53 29.51 6.71 6.82
N SER A 54 28.64 7.17 7.73
CA SER A 54 28.64 8.51 8.33
C SER A 54 29.67 8.74 9.46
N ASN A 55 30.69 7.89 9.58
CA ASN A 55 31.95 8.28 10.25
C ASN A 55 32.83 9.18 9.36
N THR A 56 32.39 9.47 8.13
CA THR A 56 32.93 10.52 7.26
C THR A 56 31.83 11.53 6.94
N HIS A 57 32.16 12.81 6.89
CA HIS A 57 31.26 13.96 7.07
C HIS A 57 30.23 14.26 5.95
N ALA A 58 29.62 13.23 5.33
CA ALA A 58 28.61 13.39 4.28
C ALA A 58 27.52 12.29 4.35
N GLY A 59 26.90 12.10 5.52
CA GLY A 59 25.71 11.25 5.63
C GLY A 59 24.64 11.72 4.65
N ALA A 60 24.21 10.84 3.73
CA ALA A 60 23.19 11.16 2.74
C ALA A 60 21.91 11.64 3.44
N ARG A 61 21.68 12.96 3.40
CA ARG A 61 20.50 13.56 4.01
C ARG A 61 19.32 13.29 3.09
N PHE A 62 18.60 12.20 3.33
CA PHE A 62 17.37 11.90 2.60
C PHE A 62 16.36 13.01 2.79
N SER A 63 15.62 13.36 1.74
CA SER A 63 14.56 14.34 1.86
C SER A 63 13.36 13.75 2.60
N GLU A 64 12.61 14.58 3.32
CA GLU A 64 11.37 14.15 3.98
C GLU A 64 10.35 13.60 2.97
N ALA A 65 10.39 14.11 1.73
CA ALA A 65 9.58 13.62 0.61
C ALA A 65 9.91 12.17 0.24
N ASP A 66 11.21 11.83 0.14
CA ASP A 66 11.65 10.47 -0.15
C ASP A 66 11.22 9.52 0.98
N ILE A 67 11.35 9.95 2.25
CA ILE A 67 10.95 9.18 3.43
C ILE A 67 9.44 8.92 3.39
N ALA A 68 8.63 9.95 3.13
CA ALA A 68 7.19 9.80 3.01
C ALA A 68 6.78 8.87 1.86
N ARG A 69 7.47 8.96 0.72
CA ARG A 69 7.25 8.07 -0.44
C ARG A 69 7.55 6.61 -0.11
N SER A 70 8.74 6.34 0.44
CA SER A 70 9.16 5.00 0.81
C SER A 70 8.19 4.40 1.85
N LEU A 71 7.84 5.16 2.88
CA LEU A 71 6.88 4.71 3.90
C LEU A 71 5.52 4.35 3.29
N LEU A 72 4.97 5.21 2.43
CA LEU A 72 3.70 4.95 1.76
C LEU A 72 3.76 3.68 0.91
N PHE A 73 4.87 3.47 0.20
CA PHE A 73 5.09 2.27 -0.59
C PHE A 73 5.22 1.02 0.28
N THR A 74 5.97 1.07 1.39
CA THR A 74 6.10 -0.04 2.32
C THR A 74 4.74 -0.50 2.83
N ILE A 75 3.94 0.41 3.37
CA ILE A 75 2.62 0.07 3.93
C ILE A 75 1.66 -0.41 2.82
N SER A 76 1.63 0.27 1.68
CA SER A 76 0.75 -0.11 0.56
C SER A 76 1.11 -1.48 -0.03
N ASN A 77 2.41 -1.77 -0.15
CA ASN A 77 2.88 -3.06 -0.66
C ASN A 77 2.59 -4.19 0.32
N ASP A 78 2.77 -3.97 1.62
CA ASP A 78 2.45 -4.96 2.67
C ASP A 78 0.96 -5.30 2.66
N ILE A 79 0.09 -4.29 2.64
CA ILE A 79 -1.36 -4.46 2.50
C ILE A 79 -1.69 -5.26 1.23
N GLY A 80 -1.10 -4.91 0.09
CA GLY A 80 -1.33 -5.60 -1.18
C GLY A 80 -0.86 -7.06 -1.15
N GLN A 81 0.29 -7.33 -0.54
CA GLN A 81 0.85 -8.69 -0.42
C GLN A 81 -0.02 -9.59 0.45
N ILE A 82 -0.39 -9.12 1.65
CA ILE A 82 -1.24 -9.87 2.58
C ILE A 82 -2.61 -10.12 1.93
N ALA A 83 -3.22 -9.09 1.34
CA ALA A 83 -4.51 -9.24 0.69
C ALA A 83 -4.47 -10.21 -0.50
N CYS A 84 -3.40 -10.17 -1.31
CA CYS A 84 -3.18 -11.13 -2.40
C CYS A 84 -3.06 -12.55 -1.87
N LEU A 85 -2.25 -12.76 -0.82
CA LEU A 85 -2.04 -14.06 -0.20
C LEU A 85 -3.36 -14.68 0.25
N TYR A 86 -4.16 -13.92 1.02
CA TYR A 86 -5.46 -14.39 1.49
C TYR A 86 -6.43 -14.67 0.32
N ALA A 87 -6.46 -13.80 -0.69
CA ALA A 87 -7.30 -14.02 -1.87
C ALA A 87 -6.95 -15.35 -2.57
N MET A 88 -5.66 -15.61 -2.79
CA MET A 88 -5.20 -16.86 -3.41
C MET A 88 -5.51 -18.08 -2.54
N MET A 89 -5.28 -18.01 -1.23
CA MET A 89 -5.59 -19.10 -0.29
C MET A 89 -7.07 -19.48 -0.30
N HIS A 90 -7.96 -18.50 -0.40
CA HIS A 90 -9.41 -18.70 -0.43
C HIS A 90 -10.01 -18.79 -1.85
N LYS A 91 -9.17 -18.85 -2.89
CA LYS A 91 -9.59 -18.93 -4.30
C LYS A 91 -10.52 -17.79 -4.73
N LEU A 92 -10.28 -16.59 -4.20
CA LEU A 92 -10.99 -15.36 -4.55
C LEU A 92 -10.26 -14.67 -5.71
N ASN A 93 -11.01 -14.13 -6.66
CA ASN A 93 -10.48 -13.38 -7.81
C ASN A 93 -10.65 -11.86 -7.66
N LYS A 94 -11.25 -11.40 -6.57
CA LYS A 94 -11.55 -9.99 -6.32
C LYS A 94 -11.27 -9.65 -4.86
N VAL A 95 -10.59 -8.53 -4.64
CA VAL A 95 -10.34 -7.94 -3.33
C VAL A 95 -10.89 -6.53 -3.34
N TYR A 96 -11.80 -6.24 -2.41
CA TYR A 96 -12.34 -4.90 -2.22
C TYR A 96 -11.54 -4.19 -1.13
N PHE A 97 -10.92 -3.08 -1.48
CA PHE A 97 -10.29 -2.20 -0.52
C PHE A 97 -11.27 -1.10 -0.11
N GLY A 98 -11.51 -1.05 1.20
CA GLY A 98 -12.29 -0.01 1.86
C GLY A 98 -11.48 0.66 2.97
N GLY A 99 -12.11 1.57 3.70
CA GLY A 99 -11.47 2.34 4.77
C GLY A 99 -10.85 3.65 4.30
N TYR A 100 -10.28 4.40 5.24
CA TYR A 100 -9.90 5.81 5.04
C TYR A 100 -8.41 6.02 4.73
N PHE A 101 -7.69 4.94 4.40
CA PHE A 101 -6.26 4.97 4.03
C PHE A 101 -6.05 5.37 2.56
N LEU A 102 -6.92 4.90 1.67
CA LEU A 102 -6.78 5.13 0.24
C LEU A 102 -7.18 6.55 -0.15
N ARG A 103 -8.26 7.08 0.43
CA ARG A 103 -8.82 8.43 0.20
C ARG A 103 -8.98 8.79 -1.27
N ASN A 104 -9.24 7.81 -2.12
CA ASN A 104 -9.22 7.97 -3.58
C ASN A 104 -7.92 8.61 -4.12
N HIS A 105 -6.80 8.44 -3.40
CA HIS A 105 -5.50 8.99 -3.77
C HIS A 105 -4.85 8.07 -4.81
N PRO A 106 -4.61 8.55 -6.05
CA PRO A 106 -4.16 7.71 -7.15
C PRO A 106 -2.88 6.95 -6.84
N LEU A 107 -1.97 7.57 -6.08
CA LEU A 107 -0.69 6.97 -5.71
C LEU A 107 -0.86 5.66 -4.91
N SER A 108 -1.64 5.68 -3.83
CA SER A 108 -1.85 4.52 -2.96
C SER A 108 -2.63 3.42 -3.67
N MET A 109 -3.69 3.81 -4.40
CA MET A 109 -4.50 2.88 -5.19
C MET A 109 -3.69 2.18 -6.29
N HIS A 110 -2.84 2.93 -6.99
CA HIS A 110 -1.94 2.39 -8.00
C HIS A 110 -0.96 1.39 -7.40
N THR A 111 -0.31 1.73 -6.28
CA THR A 111 0.64 0.83 -5.61
C THR A 111 -0.01 -0.47 -5.16
N ILE A 112 -1.20 -0.42 -4.56
CA ILE A 112 -1.95 -1.62 -4.15
C ILE A 112 -2.36 -2.45 -5.37
N SER A 113 -2.86 -1.81 -6.43
CA SER A 113 -3.24 -2.51 -7.66
C SER A 113 -2.05 -3.20 -8.30
N PHE A 114 -0.91 -2.52 -8.36
CA PHE A 114 0.35 -3.08 -8.86
C PHE A 114 0.78 -4.28 -8.02
N SER A 115 0.80 -4.15 -6.69
CA SER A 115 1.17 -5.24 -5.78
C SER A 115 0.27 -6.47 -5.97
N ILE A 116 -1.05 -6.29 -5.96
CA ILE A 116 -2.02 -7.36 -6.18
C ILE A 116 -1.81 -8.04 -7.53
N ASN A 117 -1.68 -7.27 -8.61
CA ASN A 117 -1.49 -7.82 -9.95
C ASN A 117 -0.15 -8.57 -10.07
N TYR A 118 0.91 -8.03 -9.49
CA TYR A 118 2.25 -8.63 -9.50
C TYR A 118 2.25 -9.99 -8.81
N TRP A 119 1.75 -10.07 -7.57
CA TRP A 119 1.77 -11.30 -6.78
C TRP A 119 0.75 -12.35 -7.24
N SER A 120 -0.39 -11.92 -7.77
CA SER A 120 -1.41 -12.83 -8.30
C SER A 120 -1.18 -13.23 -9.76
N ARG A 121 -0.18 -12.65 -10.45
CA ARG A 121 0.01 -12.79 -11.91
C ARG A 121 -1.26 -12.46 -12.70
N GLY A 122 -1.99 -11.42 -12.26
CA GLY A 122 -3.24 -10.96 -12.86
C GLY A 122 -4.47 -11.82 -12.56
N GLN A 123 -4.38 -12.82 -11.68
CA GLN A 123 -5.54 -13.65 -11.30
C GLN A 123 -6.50 -12.96 -10.32
N VAL A 124 -6.00 -11.96 -9.58
CA VAL A 124 -6.77 -11.23 -8.57
C VAL A 124 -6.89 -9.78 -8.99
N GLN A 125 -8.12 -9.25 -8.93
CA GLN A 125 -8.41 -7.86 -9.21
C GLN A 125 -8.58 -7.06 -7.91
N ALA A 126 -7.83 -5.97 -7.78
CA ALA A 126 -8.06 -4.95 -6.75
C ALA A 126 -9.23 -4.05 -7.17
N LEU A 127 -10.21 -3.88 -6.28
CA LEU A 127 -11.40 -3.05 -6.47
C LEU A 127 -11.48 -2.02 -5.35
N PHE A 128 -11.84 -0.80 -5.70
CA PHE A 128 -11.90 0.34 -4.79
C PHE A 128 -13.32 0.89 -4.73
N LEU A 129 -13.75 1.29 -3.54
CA LEU A 129 -15.11 1.76 -3.29
C LEU A 129 -15.14 3.28 -3.22
N ARG A 130 -16.05 3.92 -3.97
CA ARG A 130 -16.23 5.38 -3.93
C ARG A 130 -16.58 5.90 -2.52
N HIS A 131 -17.28 5.08 -1.72
CA HIS A 131 -17.69 5.39 -0.36
C HIS A 131 -16.97 4.50 0.67
N GLU A 132 -15.68 4.25 0.44
CA GLU A 132 -14.82 3.37 1.25
C GLU A 132 -14.84 3.65 2.76
N GLY A 133 -14.99 4.90 3.19
CA GLY A 133 -15.00 5.30 4.60
C GLY A 133 -16.33 5.10 5.33
N TYR A 134 -17.42 4.77 4.63
CA TYR A 134 -18.78 4.82 5.19
C TYR A 134 -19.44 3.46 5.39
N LEU A 135 -18.78 2.37 5.00
CA LEU A 135 -19.37 1.02 5.04
C LEU A 135 -19.90 0.65 6.43
N GLY A 136 -19.14 0.96 7.49
CA GLY A 136 -19.55 0.69 8.87
C GLY A 136 -20.78 1.49 9.29
N ALA A 137 -20.82 2.79 8.95
CA ALA A 137 -21.96 3.66 9.27
C ALA A 137 -23.23 3.25 8.51
N ILE A 138 -23.09 2.90 7.22
CA ILE A 138 -24.20 2.40 6.40
C ILE A 138 -24.71 1.07 6.95
N GLY A 139 -23.82 0.16 7.34
CA GLY A 139 -24.21 -1.11 7.97
C GLY A 139 -24.99 -0.92 9.28
N ALA A 140 -24.53 0.00 10.13
CA ALA A 140 -25.24 0.33 11.38
C ALA A 140 -26.62 0.95 11.12
N PHE A 141 -26.71 1.88 10.15
CA PHE A 141 -27.97 2.49 9.76
C PHE A 141 -28.99 1.48 9.24
N LEU A 142 -28.58 0.59 8.32
CA LEU A 142 -29.45 -0.46 7.76
C LEU A 142 -29.99 -1.39 8.85
N LYS A 143 -29.11 -1.82 9.77
CA LYS A 143 -29.51 -2.66 10.90
C LYS A 143 -30.54 -1.98 11.81
N GLY A 144 -30.37 -0.68 12.07
CA GLY A 144 -31.34 0.10 12.85
C GLY A 144 -32.69 0.27 12.14
N ALA A 145 -32.67 0.49 10.82
CA ALA A 145 -33.87 0.65 10.02
C ALA A 145 -34.68 -0.66 9.90
N GLU A 146 -34.01 -1.82 9.81
CA GLU A 146 -34.68 -3.13 9.84
C GLU A 146 -35.33 -3.41 11.19
N GLY A 147 -34.65 -3.09 12.30
CA GLY A 147 -35.23 -3.19 13.65
C GLY A 147 -36.49 -2.34 13.82
N GLY A 148 -36.52 -1.13 13.26
CA GLY A 148 -37.68 -0.24 13.30
C GLY A 148 -38.91 -0.77 12.57
N LYS A 149 -38.74 -1.53 11.48
CA LYS A 149 -39.87 -2.12 10.73
C LYS A 149 -40.65 -3.18 11.52
N TYR A 150 -40.00 -3.89 12.45
CA TYR A 150 -40.67 -4.88 13.30
C TYR A 150 -41.58 -4.23 14.35
N TYR A 151 -41.25 -3.01 14.81
CA TYR A 151 -42.08 -2.27 15.77
C TYR A 151 -43.29 -1.58 15.12
N THR A 152 -43.25 -1.29 13.82
CA THR A 152 -44.38 -0.67 13.09
C THR A 152 -45.43 -1.66 12.58
N HIS A 153 -45.16 -2.96 12.60
CA HIS A 153 -46.12 -4.00 12.20
C HIS A 153 -46.79 -4.73 13.40
N SER A 154 -46.47 -4.32 14.62
CA SER A 154 -47.05 -4.87 15.87
C SER A 154 -47.96 -3.86 16.60
N LEU A 155 -48.38 -2.80 15.91
CA LEU A 155 -49.45 -1.86 16.29
C LEU A 155 -50.52 -1.87 15.19
#